data_AF-A0A0D8XMC2-F1
#
_entry.id   AF-A0A0D8XMC2-F1
#
_cell.length_a   1.000
_cell.length_b   1.000
_cell.length_c   1.000
_cell.angle_alpha   90.00
_cell.angle_beta   90.00
_cell.angle_gamma   90.00
#
_symmetry.space_group_name_H-M   'P 1'
#
loop_
_entity.id
_entity.type
_entity.pdbx_description
1 polymer ?
#
loop_
_entity_poly.entity_id
_entity_poly.type
_entity_poly.pdbx_seq_one_letter_code
_entity_poly.pdbx_strand_id
1 'polypeptide(L)'
;MDRSSIRTSIGNALGLYHSLDAEPRDYTDAFLLRMKEDCKNGVKYSSFDNESLVVNIMDLWIAGQETTSTTILWGLIYLLRNPEVVNNVRKELLKVTGGSRSLSLSDKSETPYFLATIAFDPSRFLSEPSLLSSVIPFGIGRRACLGESLARAELYLIIGNLLLRYAIQSIDEKPSIDVINKFGIMKKPKPYKIKITKIV
;
A
#
# COMPACT_ATOMS: atom_id res chain seq x y z
N MET A 1 -39.17 -12.70 -24.99
CA MET A 1 -37.76 -12.45 -25.32
C MET A 1 -36.92 -12.70 -24.08
N ASP A 2 -36.07 -13.71 -24.14
CA ASP A 2 -35.26 -14.18 -23.02
C ASP A 2 -34.10 -13.19 -22.74
N ARG A 3 -34.04 -12.67 -21.50
CA ARG A 3 -33.00 -11.73 -21.05
C ARG A 3 -31.61 -12.40 -21.01
N SER A 4 -31.53 -13.72 -20.98
CA SER A 4 -30.27 -14.48 -21.07
C SER A 4 -29.60 -14.28 -22.45
N SER A 5 -30.40 -14.35 -23.52
CA SER A 5 -29.92 -14.31 -24.90
C SER A 5 -29.40 -12.92 -25.32
N ILE A 6 -29.94 -11.85 -24.72
CA ILE A 6 -29.49 -10.47 -24.95
C ILE A 6 -28.12 -10.22 -24.28
N ARG A 7 -27.91 -10.74 -23.06
CA ARG A 7 -26.61 -10.65 -22.37
C ARG A 7 -25.51 -11.39 -23.14
N THR A 8 -25.81 -12.57 -23.67
CA THR A 8 -24.87 -13.37 -24.47
C THR A 8 -24.45 -12.65 -25.76
N SER A 9 -25.38 -11.95 -26.42
CA SER A 9 -25.11 -11.26 -27.70
C SER A 9 -24.27 -9.99 -27.52
N ILE A 10 -24.49 -9.23 -26.46
CA ILE A 10 -23.74 -7.98 -26.17
C ILE A 10 -22.33 -8.28 -25.65
N GLY A 11 -22.17 -9.32 -24.81
CA GLY A 11 -20.85 -9.73 -24.29
C GLY A 11 -19.89 -10.20 -25.38
N ASN A 12 -20.40 -10.91 -26.39
CA ASN A 12 -19.63 -11.37 -27.56
C ASN A 12 -19.25 -10.22 -28.50
N ALA A 13 -20.12 -9.22 -28.70
CA ALA A 13 -19.85 -8.10 -29.59
C ALA A 13 -18.82 -7.08 -29.03
N LEU A 14 -18.67 -7.02 -27.71
CA LEU A 14 -17.76 -6.08 -27.03
C LEU A 14 -16.45 -6.71 -26.55
N GLY A 15 -16.23 -8.02 -26.77
CA GLY A 15 -15.05 -8.72 -26.25
C GLY A 15 -14.98 -8.74 -24.72
N LEU A 16 -16.10 -8.54 -24.03
CA LEU A 16 -16.20 -8.45 -22.57
C LEU A 16 -16.35 -9.81 -21.87
N TYR A 17 -16.17 -10.92 -22.61
CA TYR A 17 -16.11 -12.22 -21.98
C TYR A 17 -14.75 -12.41 -21.31
N HIS A 18 -14.77 -12.36 -19.99
CA HIS A 18 -13.65 -12.74 -19.16
C HIS A 18 -13.43 -14.26 -19.30
N SER A 19 -12.47 -14.68 -20.13
CA SER A 19 -12.15 -16.10 -20.31
C SER A 19 -11.45 -16.65 -19.06
N LEU A 20 -12.06 -17.65 -18.42
CA LEU A 20 -11.55 -18.35 -17.23
C LEU A 20 -10.84 -19.67 -17.59
N ASP A 21 -10.31 -19.77 -18.81
CA ASP A 21 -9.68 -21.00 -19.32
C ASP A 21 -8.14 -20.97 -19.24
N ALA A 22 -7.57 -19.94 -18.61
CA ALA A 22 -6.12 -19.73 -18.42
C ALA A 22 -5.78 -19.47 -16.93
N GLU A 23 -4.48 -19.40 -16.62
CA GLU A 23 -3.97 -19.02 -15.29
C GLU A 23 -4.59 -17.68 -14.84
N PRO A 24 -5.06 -17.56 -13.58
CA PRO A 24 -5.73 -16.35 -13.11
C PRO A 24 -4.77 -15.15 -13.16
N ARG A 25 -5.21 -14.06 -13.79
CA ARG A 25 -4.38 -12.86 -13.97
C ARG A 25 -4.49 -11.90 -12.80
N ASP A 26 -5.63 -11.92 -12.12
CA ASP A 26 -5.90 -11.09 -10.96
C ASP A 26 -6.79 -11.82 -9.94
N TYR A 27 -7.09 -11.11 -8.84
CA TYR A 27 -7.91 -11.62 -7.74
C TYR A 27 -9.31 -12.06 -8.19
N THR A 28 -9.92 -11.34 -9.13
CA THR A 28 -11.27 -11.63 -9.65
C THR A 28 -11.25 -12.96 -10.38
N ASP A 29 -10.28 -13.19 -11.27
CA ASP A 29 -10.11 -14.44 -12.01
C ASP A 29 -9.98 -15.61 -11.03
N ALA A 30 -9.09 -15.45 -10.03
CA ALA A 30 -8.84 -16.48 -9.02
C ALA A 30 -10.10 -16.82 -8.21
N PHE A 31 -10.88 -15.80 -7.82
CA PHE A 31 -12.12 -15.99 -7.07
C PHE A 31 -13.19 -16.68 -7.92
N LEU A 32 -13.38 -16.25 -9.17
CA LEU A 32 -14.34 -16.85 -10.10
C LEU A 32 -13.99 -18.29 -10.45
N LEU A 33 -12.70 -18.61 -10.62
CA LEU A 33 -12.23 -19.98 -10.79
C LEU A 33 -12.58 -20.84 -9.58
N ARG A 34 -12.40 -20.30 -8.37
CA ARG A 34 -12.78 -21.01 -7.14
C ARG A 34 -14.28 -21.26 -7.05
N MET A 35 -15.11 -20.28 -7.43
CA MET A 35 -16.57 -20.45 -7.52
C MET A 35 -16.96 -21.59 -8.48
N LYS A 36 -16.30 -21.65 -9.64
CA LYS A 36 -16.52 -22.71 -10.65
C LYS A 36 -16.11 -24.08 -10.11
N GLU A 37 -15.01 -24.16 -9.38
CA GLU A 37 -14.53 -25.40 -8.73
C GLU A 37 -15.51 -25.90 -7.66
N ASP A 38 -15.94 -25.03 -6.75
CA ASP A 38 -16.89 -25.39 -5.69
C ASP A 38 -18.24 -25.87 -6.26
N CYS A 39 -18.69 -25.25 -7.35
CA CYS A 39 -19.87 -25.68 -8.08
C CYS A 39 -19.71 -27.08 -8.68
N LYS A 40 -18.57 -27.35 -9.35
CA LYS A 40 -18.26 -28.67 -9.90
C LYS A 40 -18.19 -29.76 -8.83
N ASN A 41 -17.65 -29.43 -7.66
CA ASN A 41 -17.51 -30.36 -6.53
C ASN A 41 -18.78 -30.52 -5.69
N GLY A 42 -19.88 -29.83 -6.05
CA GLY A 42 -21.15 -29.92 -5.34
C GLY A 42 -21.09 -29.40 -3.90
N VAL A 43 -20.23 -28.41 -3.63
CA VAL A 43 -20.09 -27.81 -2.29
C VAL A 43 -21.42 -27.15 -1.89
N LYS A 44 -22.07 -27.69 -0.85
CA LYS A 44 -23.42 -27.26 -0.43
C LYS A 44 -23.45 -25.87 0.22
N TYR A 45 -22.38 -25.48 0.90
CA TYR A 45 -22.25 -24.20 1.60
C TYR A 45 -20.89 -23.58 1.25
N SER A 46 -20.83 -22.90 0.09
CA SER A 46 -19.63 -22.16 -0.31
C SER A 46 -19.75 -20.69 0.12
N SER A 47 -18.67 -20.13 0.64
CA SER A 47 -18.51 -18.67 0.85
C SER A 47 -18.02 -17.96 -0.41
N PHE A 48 -17.80 -18.68 -1.51
CA PHE A 48 -17.41 -18.13 -2.79
C PHE A 48 -18.67 -17.92 -3.63
N ASP A 49 -19.25 -16.73 -3.50
CA ASP A 49 -20.41 -16.26 -4.23
C ASP A 49 -20.20 -14.82 -4.75
N ASN A 50 -21.13 -14.33 -5.57
CA ASN A 50 -21.00 -13.00 -6.18
C ASN A 50 -21.06 -11.85 -5.15
N GLU A 51 -21.81 -11.99 -4.06
CA GLU A 51 -21.89 -10.95 -3.03
C GLU A 51 -20.57 -10.87 -2.28
N SER A 52 -20.05 -12.04 -1.87
CA SER A 52 -18.74 -12.17 -1.24
C SER A 52 -17.61 -11.65 -2.13
N LEU A 53 -17.66 -11.91 -3.44
CA LEU A 53 -16.68 -11.36 -4.40
C LEU A 53 -16.67 -9.83 -4.37
N VAL A 54 -17.85 -9.20 -4.47
CA VAL A 54 -17.98 -7.73 -4.48
C VAL A 54 -17.49 -7.14 -3.15
N VAL A 55 -17.91 -7.72 -2.02
CA VAL A 55 -17.49 -7.26 -0.69
C VAL A 55 -15.98 -7.39 -0.51
N ASN A 56 -15.40 -8.53 -0.86
CA ASN A 56 -13.96 -8.76 -0.70
C ASN A 56 -13.13 -7.83 -1.57
N ILE A 57 -13.54 -7.58 -2.82
CA ILE A 57 -12.87 -6.60 -3.69
C ILE A 57 -12.90 -5.21 -3.07
N MET A 58 -14.07 -4.78 -2.58
CA MET A 58 -14.23 -3.47 -1.95
C MET A 58 -13.38 -3.37 -0.68
N ASP A 59 -13.39 -4.39 0.18
CA ASP A 59 -12.59 -4.43 1.39
C ASP A 59 -11.09 -4.36 1.10
N LEU A 60 -10.60 -5.16 0.15
CA LEU A 60 -9.19 -5.15 -0.25
C LEU A 60 -8.78 -3.79 -0.82
N TRP A 61 -9.61 -3.18 -1.66
CA TRP A 61 -9.32 -1.89 -2.28
C TRP A 61 -9.31 -0.75 -1.25
N ILE A 62 -10.35 -0.64 -0.41
CA ILE A 62 -10.43 0.39 0.63
C ILE A 62 -9.29 0.22 1.63
N ALA A 63 -9.05 -1.00 2.11
CA ALA A 63 -8.00 -1.27 3.08
C ALA A 63 -6.62 -0.87 2.55
N GLY A 64 -6.29 -1.23 1.31
CA GLY A 64 -5.02 -0.87 0.69
C GLY A 64 -4.88 0.62 0.40
N GLN A 65 -5.91 1.24 -0.20
CA GLN A 65 -5.82 2.63 -0.66
C GLN A 65 -5.78 3.62 0.51
N GLU A 66 -6.70 3.50 1.46
CA GLU A 66 -6.89 4.49 2.52
C GLU A 66 -5.71 4.45 3.52
N THR A 67 -5.24 3.26 3.89
CA THR A 67 -4.17 3.10 4.89
C THR A 67 -2.80 3.49 4.35
N THR A 68 -2.42 3.02 3.15
CA THR A 68 -1.11 3.36 2.56
C THR A 68 -1.03 4.85 2.28
N SER A 69 -2.06 5.45 1.66
CA SER A 69 -2.05 6.90 1.34
C SER A 69 -1.94 7.76 2.60
N THR A 70 -2.69 7.43 3.65
CA THR A 70 -2.61 8.16 4.93
C THR A 70 -1.23 8.02 5.57
N THR A 71 -0.62 6.83 5.51
CA THR A 71 0.74 6.60 6.02
C THR A 71 1.76 7.44 5.26
N ILE A 72 1.68 7.50 3.93
CA ILE A 72 2.56 8.34 3.11
C ILE A 72 2.40 9.82 3.49
N LEU A 73 1.16 10.30 3.65
CA LEU A 73 0.91 11.69 4.03
C LEU A 73 1.51 12.04 5.39
N TRP A 74 1.41 11.16 6.39
CA TRP A 74 2.10 11.35 7.66
C TRP A 74 3.62 11.30 7.52
N GLY A 75 4.13 10.31 6.78
CA GLY A 75 5.56 10.18 6.52
C GLY A 75 6.15 11.45 5.92
N LEU A 76 5.47 12.06 4.94
CA LEU A 76 5.88 13.33 4.36
C LEU A 76 5.90 14.48 5.36
N ILE A 77 4.90 14.59 6.25
CA ILE A 77 4.89 15.59 7.33
C ILE A 77 6.14 15.44 8.21
N TYR A 78 6.44 14.22 8.66
CA TYR A 78 7.61 13.97 9.50
C TYR A 78 8.92 14.24 8.76
N LEU A 79 9.03 13.87 7.49
CA LEU A 79 10.21 14.15 6.67
C LEU A 79 10.42 15.66 6.45
N LEU A 80 9.36 16.42 6.15
CA LEU A 80 9.40 17.87 5.98
C LEU A 80 9.83 18.61 7.25
N ARG A 81 9.49 18.05 8.43
CA ARG A 81 9.89 18.62 9.72
C ARG A 81 11.33 18.29 10.11
N ASN A 82 11.94 17.29 9.47
CA ASN A 82 13.27 16.75 9.78
C ASN A 82 14.17 16.70 8.53
N PRO A 83 14.62 17.87 8.00
CA PRO A 83 15.41 17.93 6.77
C PRO A 83 16.76 17.20 6.85
N GLU A 84 17.32 17.08 8.05
CA GLU A 84 18.56 16.30 8.28
C GLU A 84 18.36 14.81 7.94
N VAL A 85 17.24 14.23 8.40
CA VAL A 85 16.88 12.82 8.12
C VAL A 85 16.72 12.62 6.62
N VAL A 86 16.03 13.54 5.94
CA VAL A 86 15.87 13.50 4.47
C VAL A 86 17.23 13.52 3.76
N ASN A 87 18.16 14.36 4.22
CA ASN A 87 19.50 14.44 3.63
C ASN A 87 20.31 13.16 3.85
N ASN A 88 20.23 12.56 5.04
CA ASN A 88 20.92 11.31 5.35
C ASN A 88 20.34 10.13 4.56
N VAL A 89 19.01 10.01 4.48
CA VAL A 89 18.34 9.03 3.60
C VAL A 89 18.80 9.23 2.16
N ARG A 90 18.77 10.45 1.63
CA ARG A 90 19.16 10.71 0.24
C ARG A 90 20.60 10.29 -0.05
N LYS A 91 21.54 10.56 0.87
CA LYS A 91 22.94 10.11 0.74
C LYS A 91 23.04 8.59 0.65
N GLU A 92 22.33 7.87 1.51
CA GLU A 92 22.28 6.40 1.48
C GLU A 92 21.70 5.89 0.15
N LEU A 93 20.54 6.43 -0.27
CA LEU A 93 19.88 6.02 -1.51
C LEU A 93 20.75 6.29 -2.75
N LEU A 94 21.43 7.44 -2.80
CA LEU A 94 22.36 7.77 -3.89
C LEU A 94 23.56 6.82 -3.93
N LYS A 95 24.08 6.41 -2.76
CA LYS A 95 25.17 5.43 -2.68
C LYS A 95 24.76 4.07 -3.25
N VAL A 96 23.54 3.61 -2.94
CA VAL A 96 23.04 2.28 -3.37
C VAL A 96 22.64 2.27 -4.85
N THR A 97 22.03 3.35 -5.33
CA THR A 97 21.54 3.45 -6.71
C THR A 97 22.58 4.00 -7.67
N GLY A 98 23.71 4.52 -7.19
CA GLY A 98 24.68 5.26 -8.01
C GLY A 98 24.12 6.55 -8.61
N GLY A 99 22.94 7.01 -8.18
CA GLY A 99 22.27 8.21 -8.68
C GLY A 99 21.68 8.11 -10.09
N SER A 100 21.79 6.96 -10.76
CA SER A 100 21.35 6.78 -12.17
C SER A 100 20.10 5.92 -12.32
N ARG A 101 19.86 4.98 -11.41
CA ARG A 101 18.69 4.07 -11.45
C ARG A 101 17.69 4.34 -10.31
N SER A 102 16.47 3.84 -10.47
CA SER A 102 15.49 3.79 -9.39
C SER A 102 15.91 2.85 -8.27
N LEU A 103 15.39 3.12 -7.07
CA LEU A 103 15.41 2.19 -5.94
C LEU A 103 14.46 1.02 -6.22
N SER A 104 14.91 -0.21 -5.95
CA SER A 104 14.13 -1.45 -6.11
C SER A 104 13.99 -2.21 -4.78
N LEU A 105 13.12 -3.23 -4.73
CA LEU A 105 12.93 -4.02 -3.50
C LEU A 105 14.15 -4.87 -3.12
N SER A 106 15.08 -5.13 -4.04
CA SER A 106 16.32 -5.86 -3.75
C SER A 106 17.32 -5.02 -2.97
N ASP A 107 17.18 -3.69 -2.98
CA ASP A 107 18.09 -2.75 -2.31
C ASP A 107 17.83 -2.65 -0.79
N LYS A 108 16.85 -3.38 -0.26
CA LYS A 108 16.44 -3.30 1.16
C LYS A 108 17.60 -3.56 2.12
N SER A 109 18.42 -4.60 1.90
CA SER A 109 19.55 -4.92 2.79
C SER A 109 20.59 -3.79 2.86
N GLU A 110 20.73 -3.04 1.77
CA GLU A 110 21.73 -1.97 1.62
C GLU A 110 21.21 -0.59 2.06
N THR A 111 19.97 -0.51 2.55
CA THR A 111 19.33 0.76 2.96
C THR A 111 18.82 0.74 4.40
N PRO A 112 19.67 0.37 5.40
CA PRO A 112 19.23 0.24 6.79
C PRO A 112 18.78 1.55 7.43
N TYR A 113 19.35 2.71 7.06
CA TYR A 113 18.92 3.99 7.60
C TYR A 113 17.54 4.39 7.06
N PHE A 114 17.33 4.22 5.75
CA PHE A 114 16.04 4.49 5.12
C PHE A 114 14.96 3.53 5.61
N LEU A 115 15.27 2.23 5.72
CA LEU A 115 14.35 1.26 6.32
C LEU A 115 13.93 1.69 7.71
N ALA A 116 14.85 2.14 8.55
CA ALA A 116 14.53 2.66 9.89
C ALA A 116 13.77 4.00 9.90
N THR A 117 13.82 4.74 8.80
CA THR A 117 13.09 6.01 8.67
C THR A 117 11.61 5.75 8.34
N ILE A 118 11.33 4.72 7.52
CA ILE A 118 9.97 4.40 7.04
C ILE A 118 9.30 3.28 7.83
N ALA A 119 10.08 2.31 8.30
CA ALA A 119 9.65 1.42 9.34
C ALA A 119 9.78 2.24 10.60
N PHE A 120 8.67 2.46 11.30
CA PHE A 120 8.72 2.85 12.70
C PHE A 120 9.28 1.65 13.47
N ASP A 121 10.53 1.26 13.18
CA ASP A 121 11.23 0.12 13.71
C ASP A 121 11.81 0.55 15.05
N PRO A 122 11.12 0.22 16.15
CA PRO A 122 11.52 0.68 17.45
C PRO A 122 12.84 0.01 17.87
N SER A 123 13.16 -1.18 17.32
CA SER A 123 14.36 -1.96 17.68
C SER A 123 15.67 -1.22 17.45
N ARG A 124 15.66 -0.19 16.59
CA ARG A 124 16.84 0.61 16.28
C ARG A 124 17.04 1.82 17.21
N PHE A 125 15.97 2.31 17.84
CA PHE A 125 16.04 3.43 18.78
C PHE A 125 16.02 2.97 20.24
N LEU A 126 15.73 1.70 20.48
CA LEU A 126 15.49 1.15 21.80
C LEU A 126 16.52 0.05 22.06
N SER A 127 17.40 0.34 23.00
CA SER A 127 18.25 -0.65 23.69
C SER A 127 17.44 -1.68 24.49
N GLU A 128 16.11 -1.53 24.54
CA GLU A 128 15.17 -2.24 25.41
C GLU A 128 14.13 -3.04 24.58
N PRO A 129 14.15 -4.39 24.63
CA PRO A 129 13.22 -5.26 23.89
C PRO A 129 11.74 -5.08 24.26
N SER A 130 11.44 -4.51 25.42
CA SER A 130 10.08 -4.37 25.95
C SER A 130 9.22 -3.40 25.15
N LEU A 131 9.80 -2.37 24.52
CA LEU A 131 9.05 -1.38 23.72
C LEU A 131 8.63 -1.89 22.33
N LEU A 132 9.23 -2.95 21.81
CA LEU A 132 8.78 -3.60 20.56
C LEU A 132 7.33 -4.13 20.68
N SER A 133 6.90 -4.47 21.89
CA SER A 133 5.51 -4.86 22.18
C SER A 133 4.52 -3.70 22.14
N SER A 134 4.99 -2.45 22.08
CA SER A 134 4.16 -1.25 22.18
C SER A 134 3.63 -0.74 20.82
N VAL A 135 4.16 -1.24 19.69
CA VAL A 135 3.77 -0.77 18.35
C VAL A 135 3.42 -1.95 17.45
N ILE A 136 2.12 -2.14 17.20
CA ILE A 136 1.58 -3.26 16.41
C ILE A 136 0.76 -2.70 15.22
N PRO A 137 1.38 -1.98 14.27
CA PRO A 137 0.66 -1.23 13.24
C PRO A 137 -0.06 -2.13 12.23
N PHE A 138 0.38 -3.39 12.12
CA PHE A 138 -0.23 -4.41 11.26
C PHE A 138 -1.00 -5.46 12.06
N GLY A 139 -1.22 -5.27 13.37
CA GLY A 139 -1.85 -6.28 14.23
C GLY A 139 -0.98 -7.53 14.45
N ILE A 140 -1.52 -8.50 15.18
CA ILE A 140 -0.88 -9.78 15.49
C ILE A 140 -1.90 -10.93 15.44
N GLY A 141 -1.44 -12.14 15.11
CA GLY A 141 -2.25 -13.35 15.12
C GLY A 141 -3.09 -13.55 13.86
N ARG A 142 -4.17 -14.34 13.96
CA ARG A 142 -4.99 -14.79 12.80
C ARG A 142 -5.67 -13.67 12.01
N ARG A 143 -5.69 -12.45 12.55
CA ARG A 143 -6.31 -11.26 11.93
C ARG A 143 -5.28 -10.14 11.72
N ALA A 144 -3.98 -10.47 11.73
CA ALA A 144 -2.95 -9.54 11.30
C ALA A 144 -3.21 -9.08 9.85
N CYS A 145 -2.68 -7.91 9.51
CA CYS A 145 -2.92 -7.25 8.24
C CYS A 145 -2.45 -8.14 7.09
N LEU A 146 -3.41 -8.58 6.26
CA LEU A 146 -3.15 -9.35 5.05
C LEU A 146 -2.23 -8.59 4.08
N GLY A 147 -2.30 -7.25 4.09
CA GLY A 147 -1.55 -6.37 3.20
C GLY A 147 -0.20 -5.90 3.72
N GLU A 148 0.32 -6.40 4.85
CA GLU A 148 1.57 -5.88 5.45
C GLU A 148 2.74 -5.88 4.46
N SER A 149 2.96 -6.99 3.76
CA SER A 149 4.07 -7.11 2.81
C SER A 149 3.97 -6.11 1.66
N LEU A 150 2.75 -5.89 1.16
CA LEU A 150 2.47 -4.94 0.09
C LEU A 150 2.65 -3.50 0.59
N ALA A 151 2.05 -3.13 1.71
CA ALA A 151 2.16 -1.80 2.30
C ALA A 151 3.62 -1.42 2.57
N ARG A 152 4.43 -2.34 3.12
CA ARG A 152 5.87 -2.09 3.33
C ARG A 152 6.63 -1.89 2.02
N ALA A 153 6.30 -2.65 0.98
CA ALA A 153 6.90 -2.49 -0.35
C ALA A 153 6.52 -1.14 -0.98
N GLU A 154 5.25 -0.76 -0.92
CA GLU A 154 4.73 0.52 -1.41
C GLU A 154 5.40 1.70 -0.69
N LEU A 155 5.43 1.70 0.64
CA LEU A 155 6.07 2.75 1.43
C LEU A 155 7.56 2.89 1.07
N TYR A 156 8.26 1.77 0.95
CA TYR A 156 9.68 1.75 0.59
C TYR A 156 9.92 2.33 -0.80
N LEU A 157 9.20 1.85 -1.81
CA LEU A 157 9.41 2.26 -3.18
C LEU A 157 8.94 3.70 -3.43
N ILE A 158 7.78 4.08 -2.90
CA ILE A 158 7.19 5.40 -3.13
C ILE A 158 8.02 6.47 -2.42
N ILE A 159 8.24 6.35 -1.12
CA ILE A 159 8.99 7.35 -0.35
C ILE A 159 10.45 7.39 -0.82
N GLY A 160 11.06 6.22 -1.03
CA GLY A 160 12.46 6.12 -1.43
C GLY A 160 12.73 6.78 -2.77
N ASN A 161 11.96 6.43 -3.80
CA ASN A 161 12.13 7.03 -5.13
C ASN A 161 11.72 8.52 -5.15
N LEU A 162 10.78 8.93 -4.32
CA LEU A 162 10.42 10.35 -4.17
C LEU A 162 11.59 11.15 -3.59
N LEU A 163 12.20 10.69 -2.50
CA LEU A 163 13.34 11.37 -1.86
C LEU A 163 14.62 11.33 -2.70
N LEU A 164 14.79 10.26 -3.49
CA LEU A 164 15.92 10.11 -4.41
C LEU A 164 15.89 11.14 -5.54
N ARG A 165 14.71 11.43 -6.12
CA ARG A 165 14.58 12.24 -7.34
C ARG A 165 14.14 13.68 -7.09
N TYR A 166 13.50 13.96 -5.96
CA TYR A 166 12.87 15.24 -5.70
C TYR A 166 13.30 15.88 -4.38
N ALA A 167 13.37 17.21 -4.41
CA ALA A 167 13.38 18.07 -3.23
C ALA A 167 11.94 18.36 -2.84
N ILE A 168 11.59 18.06 -1.60
CA ILE A 168 10.26 18.34 -1.04
C ILE A 168 10.40 19.45 -0.01
N GLN A 169 9.61 20.50 -0.16
CA GLN A 169 9.63 21.67 0.73
C GLN A 169 8.19 22.03 1.12
N SER A 170 8.00 22.56 2.34
CA SER A 170 6.73 23.20 2.69
C SER A 170 6.63 24.53 1.95
N ILE A 171 5.43 24.85 1.43
CA ILE A 171 5.17 26.18 0.83
C ILE A 171 4.89 27.21 1.93
N ASP A 172 4.17 26.77 2.96
CA ASP A 172 3.77 27.60 4.10
C ASP A 172 4.65 27.25 5.32
N GLU A 173 4.10 27.42 6.52
CA GLU A 173 4.72 26.93 7.76
C GLU A 173 4.89 25.40 7.77
N LYS A 174 5.64 24.88 8.75
CA LYS A 174 5.82 23.43 8.92
C LYS A 174 4.43 22.77 9.07
N PRO A 175 4.13 21.68 8.34
CA PRO A 175 2.83 21.03 8.45
C PRO A 175 2.50 20.65 9.90
N SER A 176 1.25 20.89 10.29
CA SER A 176 0.74 20.52 11.61
C SER A 176 0.71 18.99 11.77
N ILE A 177 0.94 18.54 12.99
CA ILE A 177 0.81 17.14 13.39
C ILE A 177 -0.58 16.83 13.97
N ASP A 178 -1.54 17.74 13.81
CA ASP A 178 -2.92 17.53 14.23
C ASP A 178 -3.67 16.62 13.26
N VAL A 179 -4.56 15.82 13.83
CA VAL A 179 -5.53 15.01 13.08
C VAL A 179 -6.77 15.84 12.74
N ILE A 180 -7.38 15.58 11.57
CA ILE A 180 -8.67 16.18 11.20
C ILE A 180 -9.77 15.74 12.16
N ASN A 181 -9.84 14.44 12.45
CA ASN A 181 -10.84 13.86 13.34
C ASN A 181 -10.19 12.94 14.37
N LYS A 182 -10.23 13.36 15.64
CA LYS A 182 -9.69 12.58 16.76
C LYS A 182 -10.45 11.27 17.00
N PHE A 183 -11.72 11.18 16.61
CA PHE A 183 -12.56 9.99 16.80
C PHE A 183 -12.85 9.23 15.50
N GLY A 184 -12.25 9.65 14.38
CA GLY A 184 -12.37 8.93 13.11
C GLY A 184 -11.70 7.56 13.15
N ILE A 185 -12.21 6.64 12.31
CA ILE A 185 -11.66 5.29 12.09
C ILE A 185 -10.17 5.37 11.74
N MET A 186 -9.80 6.37 10.93
CA MET A 186 -8.42 6.64 10.57
C MET A 186 -8.00 8.06 10.96
N LYS A 187 -6.77 8.18 11.45
CA LYS A 187 -6.17 9.46 11.84
C LYS A 187 -5.58 10.14 10.61
N LYS A 188 -6.39 10.88 9.85
CA LYS A 188 -5.90 11.64 8.69
C LYS A 188 -5.27 12.98 9.13
N PRO A 189 -4.14 13.40 8.54
CA PRO A 189 -3.54 14.71 8.82
C PRO A 189 -4.38 15.83 8.21
N LYS A 190 -4.27 17.05 8.76
CA LYS A 190 -4.84 18.25 8.13
C LYS A 190 -4.21 18.46 6.74
N PRO A 191 -4.96 19.01 5.75
CA PRO A 191 -4.40 19.32 4.44
C PRO A 191 -3.20 20.28 4.55
N TYR A 192 -2.15 20.02 3.78
CA TYR A 192 -0.95 20.85 3.72
C TYR A 192 -0.45 20.94 2.26
N LYS A 193 0.27 22.02 1.94
CA LYS A 193 0.81 22.27 0.61
C LYS A 193 2.31 22.02 0.58
N ILE A 194 2.75 21.30 -0.44
CA ILE A 194 4.17 21.00 -0.66
C ILE A 194 4.60 21.46 -2.04
N LYS A 195 5.85 21.90 -2.13
CA LYS A 195 6.56 22.13 -3.38
C LYS A 195 7.47 20.94 -3.64
N ILE A 196 7.30 20.31 -4.80
CA ILE A 196 8.13 19.21 -5.26
C ILE A 196 8.96 19.73 -6.43
N THR A 197 10.29 19.71 -6.28
CA THR A 197 11.22 20.15 -7.33
C THR A 197 12.11 18.99 -7.72
N LYS A 198 12.19 18.68 -9.02
CA LYS A 198 13.06 17.62 -9.53
C LYS A 198 14.54 18.04 -9.36
N ILE A 199 15.37 17.14 -8.84
CA ILE A 199 16.81 17.37 -8.61
C ILE A 199 17.65 16.69 -9.70
N VAL A 200 17.21 15.50 -10.13
CA VAL A 200 17.90 14.62 -11.09
C VAL A 200 16.94 14.24 -12.20
#